data_AF-A0A920QTF0-F1
#
_entry.id   AF-A0A920QTF0-F1
#
_cell.length_a   1.000
_cell.length_b   1.000
_cell.length_c   1.000
_cell.angle_alpha   90.00
_cell.angle_beta   90.00
_cell.angle_gamma   90.00
#
_symmetry.space_group_name_H-M   'P 1'
#
loop_
_entity.id
_entity.type
_entity.pdbx_description
1 polymer ?
#
loop_
_entity_poly.entity_id
_entity_poly.type
_entity_poly.pdbx_seq_one_letter_code
_entity_poly.pdbx_strand_id
1 'polypeptide(L)'
;MPDGIAPEVAASKIAHETVIAPPTCEVHVRAKNMYLVPMGAMVFCATVVVNTVVAQETMMRQWQYVPTANGDGCQLGLREVRTPQPGAGEIQVRMRAASLNGRDRGRLDRSCPAGPDGPQVPLSDGAGEVTQIGDGVTRFEVGDRVIGTFFAGHWLDGDRPEGVMPYRRGGPGEGVLSEFVRVTKTVL
;
A
#
# COMPACT_ATOMS: atom_id res chain seq x y z
N MET A 1 59.56 -40.09 4.65
CA MET A 1 60.41 -38.99 5.15
C MET A 1 61.45 -38.68 4.09
N PRO A 2 61.79 -37.41 3.82
CA PRO A 2 60.97 -36.19 4.01
C PRO A 2 59.94 -36.05 2.86
N ASP A 3 59.09 -35.04 2.69
CA ASP A 3 58.35 -34.09 3.57
C ASP A 3 57.11 -33.60 2.76
N GLY A 4 56.12 -32.82 3.20
CA GLY A 4 55.95 -31.96 4.37
C GLY A 4 55.68 -30.49 3.95
N ILE A 5 54.47 -30.19 3.47
CA ILE A 5 53.84 -28.84 3.37
C ILE A 5 52.32 -29.06 3.17
N ALA A 6 51.49 -28.40 3.96
CA ALA A 6 50.03 -28.37 3.76
C ALA A 6 49.63 -27.12 2.97
N PRO A 7 48.67 -27.18 2.02
CA PRO A 7 48.15 -25.99 1.36
C PRO A 7 47.22 -25.22 2.29
N GLU A 8 47.67 -24.03 2.65
CA GLU A 8 46.97 -23.01 3.42
C GLU A 8 45.63 -22.62 2.77
N VAL A 9 44.53 -22.66 3.54
CA VAL A 9 43.22 -22.21 3.06
C VAL A 9 43.20 -20.68 3.01
N ALA A 10 43.55 -20.12 1.86
CA ALA A 10 43.50 -18.69 1.60
C ALA A 10 42.03 -18.19 1.59
N ALA A 11 41.52 -17.84 2.77
CA ALA A 11 40.22 -17.21 2.92
C ALA A 11 40.24 -15.80 2.30
N SER A 12 39.71 -15.67 1.09
CA SER A 12 39.53 -14.38 0.43
C SER A 12 38.52 -13.53 1.22
N LYS A 13 39.02 -12.50 1.90
CA LYS A 13 38.19 -11.53 2.63
C LYS A 13 37.42 -10.66 1.62
N ILE A 14 36.19 -11.08 1.32
CA ILE A 14 35.19 -10.16 0.79
C ILE A 14 34.97 -9.07 1.84
N ALA A 15 35.20 -7.80 1.47
CA ALA A 15 34.91 -6.68 2.34
C ALA A 15 33.38 -6.53 2.48
N HIS A 16 32.82 -7.05 3.58
CA HIS A 16 31.45 -6.76 3.98
C HIS A 16 31.35 -5.32 4.47
N GLU A 17 31.19 -4.36 3.56
CA GLU A 17 30.64 -3.06 3.92
C GLU A 17 29.15 -3.24 4.22
N THR A 18 28.84 -3.48 5.49
CA THR A 18 27.46 -3.67 5.96
C THR A 18 26.77 -2.31 5.96
N VAL A 19 26.10 -1.99 4.85
CA VAL A 19 25.17 -0.86 4.80
C VAL A 19 24.01 -1.18 5.75
N ILE A 20 24.00 -0.56 6.92
CA ILE A 20 22.92 -0.68 7.91
C ILE A 20 21.71 0.06 7.35
N ALA A 21 20.86 -0.67 6.63
CA ALA A 21 19.57 -0.16 6.19
C ALA A 21 18.61 -0.02 7.40
N PRO A 22 17.81 1.05 7.48
CA PRO A 22 16.76 1.13 8.49
C PRO A 22 15.72 0.01 8.26
N PRO A 23 14.95 -0.40 9.29
CA PRO A 23 14.08 -1.59 9.26
C PRO A 23 12.87 -1.49 8.30
N THR A 24 12.75 -0.40 7.54
CA THR A 24 11.71 -0.15 6.53
C THR A 24 12.19 -0.28 5.08
N CYS A 25 13.46 -0.66 4.85
CA CYS A 25 14.03 -0.80 3.51
C CYS A 25 14.08 -2.26 3.02
N GLU A 26 13.44 -2.54 1.88
CA GLU A 26 13.78 -3.72 1.07
C GLU A 26 15.00 -3.42 0.17
N VAL A 27 16.04 -4.26 0.25
CA VAL A 27 17.26 -4.11 -0.54
C VAL A 27 17.19 -4.99 -1.79
N HIS A 28 16.69 -4.43 -2.89
CA HIS A 28 16.65 -5.12 -4.19
C HIS A 28 18.00 -5.05 -4.92
N VAL A 29 18.84 -6.07 -4.73
CA VAL A 29 20.13 -6.21 -5.45
C VAL A 29 19.88 -6.74 -6.87
N ARG A 30 20.10 -5.91 -7.90
CA ARG A 30 20.21 -6.37 -9.30
C ARG A 30 21.65 -6.27 -9.80
N ALA A 31 22.35 -7.40 -9.85
CA ALA A 31 23.56 -7.51 -10.66
C ALA A 31 23.21 -7.37 -12.15
N LYS A 32 23.85 -6.44 -12.85
CA LYS A 32 23.82 -6.35 -14.32
C LYS A 32 25.15 -6.82 -14.90
N ASN A 33 25.08 -7.58 -15.99
CA ASN A 33 26.19 -8.07 -16.81
C ASN A 33 27.13 -9.08 -16.11
N MET A 34 26.73 -10.35 -16.11
CA MET A 34 27.61 -11.48 -15.83
C MET A 34 28.09 -12.08 -17.16
N TYR A 35 29.35 -11.86 -17.53
CA TYR A 35 29.97 -12.43 -18.72
C TYR A 35 30.99 -13.50 -18.33
N LEU A 36 30.86 -14.71 -18.90
CA LEU A 36 31.85 -15.78 -18.77
C LEU A 36 32.82 -15.74 -19.97
N VAL A 37 34.12 -15.60 -19.72
CA VAL A 37 35.17 -15.71 -20.76
C VAL A 37 36.34 -16.51 -20.17
N PRO A 38 36.88 -17.51 -20.88
CA PRO A 38 37.96 -18.34 -20.33
C PRO A 38 39.35 -17.71 -20.48
N MET A 39 40.14 -17.82 -19.40
CA MET A 39 41.61 -17.74 -19.33
C MET A 39 42.31 -16.46 -19.83
N GLY A 40 42.70 -15.62 -18.86
CA GLY A 40 43.67 -14.53 -19.03
C GLY A 40 43.56 -13.58 -17.83
N ALA A 41 44.65 -13.36 -17.08
CA ALA A 41 44.59 -12.63 -15.82
C ALA A 41 44.18 -11.16 -16.00
N MET A 42 43.06 -10.76 -15.41
CA MET A 42 42.67 -9.36 -15.19
C MET A 42 42.05 -9.19 -13.80
N VAL A 43 42.33 -8.04 -13.19
CA VAL A 43 41.69 -7.60 -11.94
C VAL A 43 40.30 -7.08 -12.29
N PHE A 44 39.25 -7.71 -11.74
CA PHE A 44 37.87 -7.27 -11.94
C PHE A 44 37.48 -6.24 -10.89
N CYS A 45 37.15 -5.02 -11.33
CA CYS A 45 36.45 -4.04 -10.50
C CYS A 45 34.94 -4.14 -10.78
N ALA A 46 34.21 -4.86 -9.93
CA ALA A 46 32.76 -4.96 -10.05
C ALA A 46 32.09 -3.73 -9.43
N THR A 47 31.61 -2.81 -10.26
CA THR A 47 30.80 -1.66 -9.78
C THR A 47 29.39 -2.12 -9.41
N VAL A 48 29.15 -2.39 -8.13
CA VAL A 48 27.81 -2.64 -7.61
C VAL A 48 27.10 -1.30 -7.42
N VAL A 49 26.17 -0.98 -8.32
CA VAL A 49 25.32 0.21 -8.20
C VAL A 49 24.14 -0.11 -7.29
N VAL A 50 24.26 0.26 -6.01
CA VAL A 50 23.15 0.18 -5.04
C VAL A 50 22.27 1.41 -5.19
N ASN A 51 21.21 1.31 -5.99
CA ASN A 51 20.18 2.35 -6.07
C ASN A 51 19.20 2.20 -4.90
N THR A 52 19.50 2.87 -3.78
CA THR A 52 18.58 2.98 -2.65
C THR A 52 17.43 3.91 -3.02
N VAL A 53 16.27 3.33 -3.39
CA VAL A 53 15.02 4.08 -3.50
C VAL A 53 14.45 4.24 -2.10
N VAL A 54 14.65 5.42 -1.49
CA VAL A 54 13.94 5.80 -0.28
C VAL A 54 12.48 6.05 -0.67
N ALA A 55 11.59 5.14 -0.31
CA ALA A 55 10.15 5.39 -0.36
C ALA A 55 9.83 6.48 0.68
N GLN A 56 9.67 7.73 0.23
CA GLN A 56 9.15 8.77 1.10
C GLN A 56 7.71 8.40 1.49
N GLU A 57 7.47 8.25 2.79
CA GLU A 57 6.10 8.14 3.31
C GLU A 57 5.33 9.40 2.92
N THR A 58 4.48 9.27 1.90
CA THR A 58 3.60 10.35 1.50
C THR A 58 2.48 10.43 2.54
N MET A 59 2.20 11.64 3.01
CA MET A 59 1.03 11.92 3.82
C MET A 59 -0.12 12.36 2.91
N MET A 60 -1.34 12.02 3.31
CA MET A 60 -2.57 12.45 2.67
C MET A 60 -3.53 13.05 3.69
N ARG A 61 -4.46 13.87 3.21
CA ARG A 61 -5.55 14.41 4.01
C ARG A 61 -6.77 13.48 3.90
N GLN A 62 -7.35 13.20 5.06
CA GLN A 62 -8.51 12.32 5.21
C GLN A 62 -9.48 12.91 6.22
N TRP A 63 -10.78 12.85 5.92
CA TRP A 63 -11.82 13.20 6.89
C TRP A 63 -12.21 11.98 7.70
N GLN A 64 -12.45 12.16 8.98
CA GLN A 64 -12.86 11.12 9.91
C GLN A 64 -14.03 11.61 10.77
N TYR A 65 -14.93 10.71 11.17
CA TYR A 65 -15.90 10.99 12.22
C TYR A 65 -15.17 11.17 13.55
N VAL A 66 -15.31 12.34 14.17
CA VAL A 66 -14.76 12.62 15.50
C VAL A 66 -15.88 13.09 16.44
N PRO A 67 -15.80 12.80 17.74
CA PRO A 67 -16.80 13.27 18.70
C PRO A 67 -16.97 14.80 18.67
N THR A 68 -18.20 15.24 18.92
CA THR A 68 -18.47 16.63 19.34
C THR A 68 -17.84 16.88 20.71
N ALA A 69 -17.57 18.15 21.04
CA ALA A 69 -17.01 18.52 22.34
C ALA A 69 -17.94 18.13 23.52
N ASN A 70 -19.25 18.03 23.26
CA ASN A 70 -20.27 17.66 24.25
C ASN A 70 -20.53 16.14 24.31
N GLY A 71 -19.97 15.34 23.40
CA GLY A 71 -20.15 13.88 23.33
C GLY A 71 -21.54 13.42 22.85
N ASP A 72 -22.39 14.33 22.38
CA ASP A 72 -23.77 14.10 21.94
C ASP A 72 -23.90 13.59 20.49
N GLY A 73 -22.81 13.60 19.71
CA GLY A 73 -22.78 13.10 18.34
C GLY A 73 -21.41 13.22 17.70
N CYS A 74 -21.39 13.33 16.37
CA CYS A 74 -20.16 13.44 15.59
C CYS A 74 -20.12 14.66 14.69
N GLN A 75 -18.90 15.10 14.45
CA GLN A 75 -18.53 16.06 13.43
C GLN A 75 -17.46 15.46 12.51
N LEU A 76 -17.19 16.13 11.40
CA LEU A 76 -16.10 15.74 10.50
C LEU A 76 -14.81 16.44 10.94
N GLY A 77 -13.77 15.64 11.23
CA GLY A 77 -12.42 16.13 11.53
C GLY A 77 -11.47 15.81 10.38
N LEU A 78 -10.80 16.82 9.85
CA LEU A 78 -9.71 16.63 8.88
C LEU A 78 -8.45 16.16 9.63
N ARG A 79 -7.76 15.15 9.09
CA ARG A 79 -6.52 14.58 9.62
C ARG A 79 -5.51 14.39 8.49
N GLU A 80 -4.24 14.50 8.83
CA GLU A 80 -3.15 14.02 7.98
C GLU A 80 -2.77 12.60 8.44
N VAL A 81 -2.75 11.67 7.49
CA VAL A 81 -2.47 10.24 7.71
C VAL A 81 -1.52 9.75 6.62
N ARG A 82 -0.87 8.59 6.82
CA ARG A 82 -0.04 7.98 5.78
C ARG A 82 -0.89 7.57 4.57
N THR A 83 -0.40 7.84 3.36
CA THR A 83 -1.03 7.42 2.11
C THR A 83 -0.99 5.89 1.99
N PRO A 84 -2.14 5.20 1.89
CA PRO A 84 -2.21 3.75 1.94
C PRO A 84 -1.68 3.14 0.63
N GLN A 85 -0.65 2.31 0.72
CA GLN A 85 -0.15 1.53 -0.41
C GLN A 85 -1.12 0.35 -0.68
N PRO A 86 -1.38 -0.02 -1.94
CA PRO A 86 -2.23 -1.16 -2.27
C PRO A 86 -1.51 -2.48 -2.00
N GLY A 87 -2.20 -3.42 -1.34
CA GLY A 87 -1.74 -4.80 -1.21
C GLY A 87 -1.98 -5.64 -2.47
N ALA A 88 -1.57 -6.91 -2.43
CA ALA A 88 -1.86 -7.86 -3.50
C ALA A 88 -3.37 -7.96 -3.77
N GLY A 89 -3.78 -7.84 -5.03
CA GLY A 89 -5.18 -7.80 -5.43
C GLY A 89 -5.88 -6.46 -5.18
N GLU A 90 -5.19 -5.41 -4.76
CA GLU A 90 -5.74 -4.06 -4.58
C GLU A 90 -5.18 -3.05 -5.58
N ILE A 91 -5.93 -1.97 -5.79
CA ILE A 91 -5.49 -0.74 -6.45
C ILE A 91 -5.58 0.43 -5.48
N GLN A 92 -4.71 1.40 -5.65
CA GLN A 92 -4.86 2.71 -5.02
C GLN A 92 -5.58 3.63 -5.99
N VAL A 93 -6.62 4.31 -5.50
CA VAL A 93 -7.39 5.28 -6.25
C VAL A 93 -7.20 6.65 -5.61
N ARG A 94 -6.73 7.63 -6.39
CA ARG A 94 -6.79 9.04 -6.02
C ARG A 94 -8.21 9.54 -6.23
N MET A 95 -8.87 9.93 -5.14
CA MET A 95 -10.24 10.42 -5.20
C MET A 95 -10.30 11.78 -5.88
N ARG A 96 -11.24 11.93 -6.81
CA ARG A 96 -11.55 13.19 -7.51
C ARG A 96 -12.89 13.77 -7.05
N ALA A 97 -13.83 12.92 -6.65
CA ALA A 97 -15.12 13.29 -6.07
C ALA A 97 -15.61 12.22 -5.09
N ALA A 98 -16.42 12.64 -4.11
CA ALA A 98 -17.21 11.77 -3.24
C ALA A 98 -18.64 12.34 -3.15
N SER A 99 -19.65 11.47 -3.01
CA SER A 99 -21.05 11.88 -2.95
C SER A 99 -21.66 11.70 -1.56
N LEU A 100 -22.66 12.53 -1.26
CA LEU A 100 -23.46 12.44 -0.04
C LEU A 100 -24.71 11.58 -0.27
N ASN A 101 -25.00 10.67 0.65
CA ASN A 101 -26.22 9.88 0.69
C ASN A 101 -27.07 10.23 1.92
N GLY A 102 -28.38 9.97 1.88
CA GLY A 102 -29.28 10.24 3.01
C GLY A 102 -28.90 9.54 4.33
N ARG A 103 -28.17 8.42 4.23
CA ARG A 103 -27.57 7.68 5.37
C ARG A 103 -26.48 8.45 6.11
N ASP A 104 -25.77 9.37 5.46
CA ASP A 104 -24.57 9.99 6.01
C ASP A 104 -24.93 11.05 7.06
N ARG A 105 -26.05 11.76 6.86
CA ARG A 105 -26.66 12.62 7.90
C ARG A 105 -26.94 11.80 9.17
N GLY A 106 -27.64 10.68 9.02
CA GLY A 106 -28.01 9.80 10.14
C GLY A 106 -26.84 9.05 10.80
N ARG A 107 -25.59 9.34 10.41
CA ARG A 107 -24.35 8.90 11.09
C ARG A 107 -23.73 9.99 11.97
N LEU A 108 -23.99 11.26 11.69
CA LEU A 108 -23.54 12.37 12.53
C LEU A 108 -24.35 12.44 13.84
N ASP A 109 -25.64 12.12 13.77
CA ASP A 109 -26.58 12.12 14.91
C ASP A 109 -26.44 10.87 15.83
N ARG A 110 -25.28 10.21 15.85
CA ARG A 110 -25.05 8.95 16.58
C ARG A 110 -23.69 8.96 17.30
N SER A 111 -23.51 8.01 18.22
CA SER A 111 -22.20 7.70 18.81
C SER A 111 -21.16 7.42 17.72
N CYS A 112 -19.99 8.05 17.81
CA CYS A 112 -19.05 7.99 16.69
C CYS A 112 -18.50 6.61 16.41
N PRO A 113 -18.65 6.10 15.17
CA PRO A 113 -18.14 4.80 14.81
C PRO A 113 -16.61 4.85 14.80
N ALA A 114 -16.00 4.05 15.67
CA ALA A 114 -14.64 3.59 15.47
C ALA A 114 -14.69 2.38 14.50
N GLY A 115 -13.86 2.41 13.46
CA GLY A 115 -13.45 1.21 12.75
C GLY A 115 -12.40 0.42 13.56
N PRO A 116 -11.98 -0.76 13.08
CA PRO A 116 -10.94 -1.55 13.74
C PRO A 116 -9.62 -0.79 13.92
N ASP A 117 -9.28 0.09 12.97
CA ASP A 117 -8.03 0.87 12.95
C ASP A 117 -8.18 2.31 13.50
N GLY A 118 -9.30 2.63 14.16
CA GLY A 118 -9.55 3.95 14.78
C GLY A 118 -10.71 4.74 14.14
N PRO A 119 -10.69 6.09 14.18
CA PRO A 119 -11.80 6.92 13.73
C PRO A 119 -12.16 6.69 12.26
N GLN A 120 -13.46 6.55 11.99
CA GLN A 120 -13.95 6.07 10.70
C GLN A 120 -14.03 7.15 9.62
N VAL A 121 -13.53 6.81 8.42
CA VAL A 121 -13.69 7.62 7.19
C VAL A 121 -15.16 7.61 6.73
N PRO A 122 -15.78 8.76 6.43
CA PRO A 122 -17.17 8.85 6.02
C PRO A 122 -17.35 8.65 4.51
N LEU A 123 -18.63 8.60 4.10
CA LEU A 123 -19.13 8.46 2.73
C LEU A 123 -18.82 7.11 2.07
N SER A 124 -19.76 6.61 1.27
CA SER A 124 -19.65 5.31 0.60
C SER A 124 -19.11 5.39 -0.83
N ASP A 125 -19.54 6.41 -1.59
CA ASP A 125 -19.48 6.39 -3.05
C ASP A 125 -18.71 7.61 -3.57
N GLY A 126 -17.96 7.41 -4.64
CA GLY A 126 -17.09 8.43 -5.20
C GLY A 126 -16.43 7.97 -6.50
N ALA A 127 -15.71 8.88 -7.14
CA ALA A 127 -15.02 8.65 -8.40
C ALA A 127 -13.57 9.12 -8.30
N GLY A 128 -12.67 8.42 -8.99
CA GLY A 128 -11.25 8.66 -8.89
C GLY A 128 -10.46 8.13 -10.08
N GLU A 129 -9.14 8.12 -9.91
CA GLU A 129 -8.17 7.69 -10.89
C GLU A 129 -7.18 6.72 -10.25
N VAL A 130 -6.87 5.61 -10.92
CA VAL A 130 -5.92 4.60 -10.41
C VAL A 130 -4.50 5.18 -10.43
N THR A 131 -3.83 5.20 -9.28
CA THR A 131 -2.47 5.75 -9.13
C THR A 131 -1.40 4.69 -8.86
N GLN A 132 -1.78 3.56 -8.24
CA GLN A 132 -0.90 2.42 -8.01
C GLN A 132 -1.70 1.12 -8.09
N ILE A 133 -1.01 0.03 -8.41
CA ILE A 133 -1.58 -1.31 -8.58
C ILE A 133 -0.72 -2.29 -7.77
N GLY A 134 -1.36 -3.13 -6.95
CA GLY A 134 -0.71 -4.22 -6.23
C GLY A 134 -0.68 -5.53 -7.02
N ASP A 135 0.10 -6.49 -6.53
CA ASP A 135 0.38 -7.75 -7.24
C ASP A 135 -0.88 -8.54 -7.63
N GLY A 136 -0.87 -9.13 -8.82
CA GLY A 136 -1.96 -10.01 -9.30
C GLY A 136 -3.27 -9.28 -9.63
N VAL A 137 -3.26 -7.95 -9.77
CA VAL A 137 -4.31 -7.19 -10.44
C VAL A 137 -4.02 -7.13 -11.94
N THR A 138 -5.02 -7.45 -12.76
CA THR A 138 -4.89 -7.51 -14.24
C THR A 138 -6.02 -6.81 -14.98
N ARG A 139 -6.97 -6.20 -14.25
CA ARG A 139 -8.19 -5.57 -14.81
C ARG A 139 -8.08 -4.05 -14.93
N PHE A 140 -7.07 -3.44 -14.31
CA PHE A 140 -6.89 -1.99 -14.23
C PHE A 140 -5.46 -1.61 -14.58
N GLU A 141 -5.30 -0.41 -15.14
CA GLU A 141 -4.04 0.25 -15.43
C GLU A 141 -3.94 1.59 -14.69
N VAL A 142 -2.72 2.09 -14.47
CA VAL A 142 -2.52 3.41 -13.84
C VAL A 142 -3.02 4.49 -14.81
N GLY A 143 -3.87 5.39 -14.32
CA GLY A 143 -4.60 6.38 -15.11
C GLY A 143 -6.05 6.01 -15.42
N ASP A 144 -6.50 4.78 -15.11
CA ASP A 144 -7.91 4.39 -15.28
C ASP A 144 -8.84 5.24 -14.42
N ARG A 145 -9.95 5.70 -15.01
CA ARG A 145 -11.03 6.39 -14.30
C ARG A 145 -12.02 5.37 -13.75
N VAL A 146 -12.25 5.41 -12.45
CA VAL A 146 -12.99 4.38 -11.72
C VAL A 146 -14.02 4.98 -10.77
N ILE A 147 -15.10 4.24 -10.50
CA ILE A 147 -16.13 4.59 -9.51
C ILE A 147 -16.11 3.58 -8.37
N GLY A 148 -16.08 4.05 -7.13
CA GLY A 148 -16.17 3.17 -5.97
C GLY A 148 -17.57 2.57 -5.84
N THR A 149 -17.66 1.28 -5.51
CA THR A 149 -18.94 0.65 -5.18
C THR A 149 -19.18 0.63 -3.67
N PHE A 150 -20.46 0.59 -3.30
CA PHE A 150 -20.89 0.62 -1.91
C PHE A 150 -20.41 -0.60 -1.08
N PHE A 151 -20.37 -1.78 -1.69
CA PHE A 151 -19.92 -3.02 -1.04
C PHE A 151 -18.49 -3.34 -1.50
N ALA A 152 -17.50 -3.03 -0.67
CA ALA A 152 -16.14 -3.52 -0.88
C ALA A 152 -16.06 -5.05 -0.70
N GLY A 153 -14.91 -5.65 -0.97
CA GLY A 153 -14.69 -7.09 -0.83
C GLY A 153 -14.70 -7.83 -2.17
N HIS A 154 -15.63 -8.76 -2.36
CA HIS A 154 -15.55 -9.79 -3.40
C HIS A 154 -16.82 -9.95 -4.25
N TRP A 155 -17.64 -8.90 -4.38
CA TRP A 155 -18.85 -8.91 -5.20
C TRP A 155 -18.64 -8.11 -6.51
N LEU A 156 -18.59 -8.84 -7.63
CA LEU A 156 -18.50 -8.27 -8.98
C LEU A 156 -19.90 -8.03 -9.58
N ASP A 157 -20.71 -9.09 -9.61
CA ASP A 157 -21.99 -9.15 -10.33
C ASP A 157 -22.95 -10.19 -9.72
N GLY A 158 -24.13 -10.34 -10.32
CA GLY A 158 -25.15 -11.29 -9.88
C GLY A 158 -25.85 -10.90 -8.57
N ASP A 159 -26.41 -11.88 -7.88
CA ASP A 159 -27.08 -11.68 -6.59
C ASP A 159 -26.08 -11.26 -5.51
N ARG A 160 -26.53 -10.36 -4.62
CA ARG A 160 -25.71 -9.87 -3.50
C ARG A 160 -25.32 -11.04 -2.58
N PRO A 161 -24.01 -11.36 -2.43
CA PRO A 161 -23.58 -12.49 -1.61
C PRO A 161 -24.00 -12.35 -0.15
N GLU A 162 -24.16 -13.48 0.53
CA GLU A 162 -24.19 -13.50 1.98
C GLU A 162 -22.85 -12.99 2.54
N GLY A 163 -22.88 -12.34 3.70
CA GLY A 163 -21.65 -11.84 4.34
C GLY A 163 -21.03 -10.55 3.77
N VAL A 164 -21.59 -9.89 2.73
CA VAL A 164 -21.03 -8.59 2.26
C VAL A 164 -21.22 -7.41 3.21
N MET A 165 -22.09 -7.53 4.21
CA MET A 165 -22.51 -6.44 5.11
C MET A 165 -21.38 -5.79 5.95
N PRO A 166 -20.30 -6.47 6.36
CA PRO A 166 -19.13 -5.85 7.01
C PRO A 166 -18.29 -4.98 6.08
N TYR A 167 -18.36 -5.19 4.76
CA TYR A 167 -17.53 -4.49 3.78
C TYR A 167 -18.20 -3.24 3.17
N ARG A 168 -19.35 -2.84 3.70
CA ARG A 168 -20.05 -1.61 3.28
C ARG A 168 -19.19 -0.38 3.58
N ARG A 169 -18.84 0.39 2.54
CA ARG A 169 -18.07 1.65 2.64
C ARG A 169 -18.84 2.73 3.39
N GLY A 170 -18.09 3.68 3.96
CA GLY A 170 -18.62 4.70 4.88
C GLY A 170 -19.44 4.07 6.00
N GLY A 171 -19.02 2.87 6.41
CA GLY A 171 -19.81 1.84 7.10
C GLY A 171 -18.91 1.05 8.04
N PRO A 172 -19.16 -0.23 8.37
CA PRO A 172 -18.15 -1.03 9.04
C PRO A 172 -16.80 -1.08 8.31
N GLY A 173 -16.78 -0.87 6.97
CA GLY A 173 -15.57 -0.67 6.18
C GLY A 173 -15.24 0.80 5.86
N GLU A 174 -13.98 1.05 5.47
CA GLU A 174 -13.42 2.37 5.17
C GLU A 174 -14.23 3.13 4.10
N GLY A 175 -14.59 4.37 4.40
CA GLY A 175 -15.24 5.31 3.49
C GLY A 175 -14.30 5.96 2.47
N VAL A 176 -14.83 6.91 1.72
CA VAL A 176 -14.16 7.49 0.53
C VAL A 176 -13.85 8.98 0.62
N LEU A 177 -14.15 9.65 1.75
CA LEU A 177 -13.79 11.06 1.95
C LEU A 177 -12.31 11.21 2.40
N SER A 178 -11.43 10.76 1.50
CA SER A 178 -9.98 10.64 1.64
C SER A 178 -9.32 11.02 0.31
N GLU A 179 -8.14 11.63 0.30
CA GLU A 179 -7.45 11.92 -0.98
C GLU A 179 -7.06 10.65 -1.75
N PHE A 180 -6.74 9.56 -1.03
CA PHE A 180 -6.51 8.24 -1.59
C PHE A 180 -7.27 7.17 -0.82
N VAL A 181 -7.67 6.11 -1.52
CA VAL A 181 -8.31 4.91 -0.97
C VAL A 181 -7.76 3.64 -1.61
N ARG A 182 -7.83 2.52 -0.89
CA ARG A 182 -7.60 1.18 -1.45
C ARG A 182 -8.91 0.57 -1.94
N VAL A 183 -8.87 -0.09 -3.09
CA VAL A 183 -10.01 -0.82 -3.68
C VAL A 183 -9.53 -2.20 -4.10
N THR A 184 -10.22 -3.25 -3.67
CA THR A 184 -9.94 -4.63 -4.11
C THR A 184 -10.36 -4.81 -5.58
N LYS A 185 -9.58 -5.53 -6.39
CA LYS A 185 -9.81 -5.73 -7.85
C LYS A 185 -11.18 -6.30 -8.23
N THR A 186 -11.86 -6.91 -7.27
CA THR A 186 -13.18 -7.52 -7.38
C THR A 186 -14.32 -6.50 -7.25
N VAL A 187 -14.02 -5.19 -7.16
CA VAL A 187 -14.96 -4.13 -6.74
C VAL A 187 -14.86 -2.90 -7.67
N LEU A 188 -15.15 -3.09 -8.96
CA LEU A 188 -15.25 -2.04 -9.99
C LEU A 188 -16.09 -2.55 -11.18
#